data_AF-A0A5Z8HU71-F1
#
_entry.id   AF-A0A5Z8HU71-F1
#
_cell.length_a   1.000
_cell.length_b   1.000
_cell.length_c   1.000
_cell.angle_alpha   90.00
_cell.angle_beta   90.00
_cell.angle_gamma   90.00
#
_symmetry.space_group_name_H-M   'P 1'
#
loop_
_entity.id
_entity.type
_entity.pdbx_description
1 polymer ?
#
loop_
_entity_poly.entity_id
_entity_poly.type
_entity_poly.pdbx_seq_one_letter_code
_entity_poly.pdbx_strand_id
1 'polypeptide(L)'
;MAEINTPTGITAVSTAQYVSDGLIFAAVQFDGATNPDGTPVYLPVTMTDDESGPDAWMLARIKSLYTIPVPGFILEAARQKKRAEINAWRDAQENGSVIFTLNGHRWDCGKASQTRLSPVVAVAKSGMLPPGFFWTDADNIDVPMTTDELTALEAAMQQNMVLQGFKIHERQRQMKEEVDKFTDYKAIKDYAVGWPE
;
A
#
# COMPACT_ATOMS: atom_id res chain seq x y z
N MET A 1 -26.47 -29.56 23.01
CA MET A 1 -25.70 -28.45 22.42
C MET A 1 -26.12 -27.22 23.19
N ALA A 2 -25.22 -26.62 23.97
CA ALA A 2 -25.53 -25.38 24.67
C ALA A 2 -25.69 -24.29 23.61
N GLU A 3 -26.85 -23.63 23.58
CA GLU A 3 -27.03 -22.42 22.80
C GLU A 3 -26.04 -21.38 23.32
N ILE A 4 -25.10 -20.99 22.48
CA ILE A 4 -24.21 -19.88 22.75
C ILE A 4 -25.08 -18.63 22.64
N ASN A 5 -25.67 -18.22 23.75
CA ASN A 5 -26.38 -16.95 23.85
C ASN A 5 -25.35 -15.85 23.56
N THR A 6 -25.37 -15.32 22.34
CA THR A 6 -24.58 -14.13 22.00
C THR A 6 -25.18 -12.97 22.82
N PRO A 7 -24.44 -12.26 23.69
CA PRO A 7 -25.04 -11.21 24.53
C PRO A 7 -25.70 -10.13 23.65
N THR A 8 -27.03 -10.00 23.71
CA THR A 8 -27.85 -9.14 22.82
C THR A 8 -27.90 -7.67 23.21
N GLY A 9 -26.80 -7.09 23.67
CA GLY A 9 -26.67 -5.63 23.65
C GLY A 9 -25.71 -5.05 24.65
N ILE A 10 -24.76 -4.27 24.16
CA ILE A 10 -24.20 -3.17 24.94
C ILE A 10 -25.33 -2.16 25.15
N THR A 11 -25.65 -1.84 26.39
CA THR A 11 -26.73 -0.92 26.77
C THR A 11 -26.21 0.48 27.06
N ALA A 12 -24.99 0.58 27.58
CA ALA A 12 -24.31 1.85 27.85
C ALA A 12 -22.80 1.73 27.65
N VAL A 13 -22.16 2.87 27.44
CA VAL A 13 -20.70 3.02 27.34
C VAL A 13 -20.29 4.16 28.25
N SER A 14 -19.43 3.91 29.23
CA SER A 14 -18.95 4.95 30.15
C SER A 14 -17.72 5.68 29.61
N THR A 15 -16.88 4.96 28.86
CA THR A 15 -15.73 5.53 28.15
C THR A 15 -15.39 4.70 26.93
N ALA A 16 -14.91 5.35 25.88
CA ALA A 16 -14.27 4.70 24.76
C ALA A 16 -13.17 5.60 24.20
N GLN A 17 -12.01 5.03 23.93
CA GLN A 17 -10.84 5.77 23.45
C GLN A 17 -9.94 4.89 22.59
N TYR A 18 -9.27 5.51 21.62
CA TYR A 18 -8.15 4.88 20.94
C TYR A 18 -6.97 4.70 21.90
N VAL A 19 -6.42 3.49 21.93
CA VAL A 19 -5.20 3.17 22.70
C VAL A 19 -3.98 3.08 21.79
N SER A 20 -4.19 2.73 20.53
CA SER A 20 -3.19 2.77 19.45
C SER A 20 -3.91 2.87 18.10
N ASP A 21 -3.16 3.08 17.01
CA ASP A 21 -3.74 3.07 15.66
C ASP A 21 -4.49 1.75 15.42
N GLY A 22 -5.78 1.88 15.12
CA GLY A 22 -6.69 0.77 14.85
C GLY A 22 -7.19 -0.01 16.07
N LEU A 23 -6.85 0.38 17.29
CA LEU A 23 -7.26 -0.32 18.51
C LEU A 23 -7.99 0.62 19.48
N ILE A 24 -9.17 0.20 19.89
CA ILE A 24 -10.06 0.95 20.78
C ILE A 24 -10.21 0.14 22.07
N PHE A 25 -10.16 0.85 23.20
CA PHE A 25 -10.64 0.38 24.49
C PHE A 25 -11.99 1.01 24.78
N ALA A 26 -12.93 0.24 25.33
CA ALA A 26 -14.17 0.78 25.88
C ALA A 26 -14.54 0.08 27.18
N ALA A 27 -15.21 0.82 28.07
CA ALA A 27 -15.88 0.25 29.24
C ALA A 27 -17.39 0.24 28.97
N VAL A 28 -17.95 -0.95 28.83
CA VAL A 28 -19.31 -1.17 28.33
C VAL A 28 -20.17 -1.87 29.36
N GLN A 29 -21.44 -1.49 29.45
CA GLN A 29 -22.43 -2.25 30.19
C GLN A 29 -23.12 -3.20 29.21
N PHE A 30 -23.07 -4.49 29.50
CA PHE A 30 -23.88 -5.49 28.79
C PHE A 30 -25.27 -5.57 29.41
N ASP A 31 -26.24 -6.04 28.62
CA ASP A 31 -27.58 -6.28 29.12
C ASP A 31 -27.59 -7.15 30.39
N GLY A 32 -28.37 -6.73 31.39
CA GLY A 32 -28.42 -7.36 32.72
C GLY A 32 -27.15 -7.25 33.58
N ALA A 33 -26.09 -6.59 33.12
CA ALA A 33 -24.86 -6.41 33.90
C ALA A 33 -25.05 -5.34 34.98
N THR A 34 -25.51 -5.76 36.16
CA THR A 34 -25.70 -4.93 37.34
C THR A 34 -25.19 -5.62 38.61
N ASN A 35 -24.75 -4.84 39.58
CA ASN A 35 -24.45 -5.29 40.94
C ASN A 35 -25.75 -5.72 41.67
N PRO A 36 -25.67 -6.39 42.83
CA PRO A 36 -26.84 -6.76 43.62
C PRO A 36 -27.73 -5.59 44.07
N ASP A 37 -27.15 -4.39 44.15
CA ASP A 37 -27.87 -3.15 44.47
C ASP A 37 -28.52 -2.48 43.23
N GLY A 38 -28.42 -3.11 42.06
CA GLY A 38 -28.96 -2.61 40.79
C GLY A 38 -28.06 -1.60 40.06
N THR A 39 -26.89 -1.25 40.60
CA THR A 39 -25.98 -0.32 39.91
C THR A 39 -25.32 -0.98 38.68
N PRO A 40 -25.17 -0.26 37.55
CA PRO A 40 -24.49 -0.77 36.35
C PRO A 40 -23.08 -1.29 36.59
N VAL A 41 -22.75 -2.44 35.99
CA VAL A 41 -21.38 -2.97 35.91
C VAL A 41 -20.83 -2.69 34.51
N TYR A 42 -19.70 -1.97 34.45
CA TYR A 42 -18.97 -1.72 33.20
C TYR A 42 -17.80 -2.68 33.08
N LEU A 43 -17.77 -3.44 32.00
CA LEU A 43 -16.71 -4.39 31.69
C LEU A 43 -15.77 -3.83 30.61
N PRO A 44 -14.46 -4.02 30.75
CA PRO A 44 -13.51 -3.58 29.73
C PRO A 44 -13.60 -4.48 28.50
N VAL A 45 -13.66 -3.85 27.33
CA VAL A 45 -13.54 -4.52 26.03
C VAL A 45 -12.48 -3.80 25.20
N THR A 46 -11.73 -4.57 24.43
CA THR A 46 -10.78 -4.06 23.44
C THR A 46 -11.21 -4.59 22.08
N MET A 47 -11.25 -3.71 21.08
CA MET A 47 -11.66 -4.06 19.73
C MET A 47 -10.85 -3.31 18.69
N THR A 48 -10.84 -3.83 17.47
CA THR A 48 -10.32 -3.07 16.34
C THR A 48 -11.31 -2.00 15.90
N ASP A 49 -10.82 -0.98 15.19
CA ASP A 49 -11.66 0.01 14.52
C ASP A 49 -12.12 -0.43 13.12
N ASP A 50 -11.98 -1.73 12.81
CA ASP A 50 -12.36 -2.34 11.54
C ASP A 50 -13.87 -2.60 11.49
N GLU A 51 -14.54 -1.89 10.59
CA GLU A 51 -16.00 -1.97 10.39
C GLU A 51 -16.43 -3.21 9.57
N SER A 52 -15.48 -4.01 9.09
CA SER A 52 -15.73 -5.26 8.35
C SER A 52 -15.32 -6.51 9.12
N GLY A 53 -14.65 -6.34 10.26
CA GLY A 53 -14.10 -7.42 11.07
C GLY A 53 -15.11 -8.12 11.99
N PRO A 54 -14.66 -9.13 12.75
CA PRO A 54 -15.52 -9.87 13.68
C PRO A 54 -16.15 -8.99 14.78
N ASP A 55 -15.50 -7.87 15.14
CA ASP A 55 -15.97 -6.94 16.16
C ASP A 55 -16.82 -5.78 15.59
N ALA A 56 -17.10 -5.77 14.28
CA ALA A 56 -17.81 -4.67 13.62
C ALA A 56 -19.17 -4.34 14.26
N TRP A 57 -19.91 -5.36 14.69
CA TRP A 57 -21.19 -5.18 15.39
C TRP A 57 -21.01 -4.45 16.73
N MET A 58 -19.94 -4.75 17.45
CA MET A 58 -19.65 -4.16 18.76
C MET A 58 -19.18 -2.73 18.60
N LEU A 59 -18.29 -2.48 17.63
CA LEU A 59 -17.83 -1.14 17.26
C LEU A 59 -19.01 -0.25 16.84
N ALA A 60 -19.89 -0.75 15.97
CA ALA A 60 -21.08 -0.03 15.53
C ALA A 60 -22.00 0.31 16.70
N ARG A 61 -22.21 -0.64 17.63
CA ARG A 61 -23.03 -0.41 18.82
C ARG A 61 -22.41 0.62 19.75
N ILE A 62 -21.11 0.56 20.02
CA ILE A 62 -20.40 1.54 20.85
C ILE A 62 -20.49 2.94 20.22
N LYS A 63 -20.22 3.06 18.90
CA LYS A 63 -20.34 4.34 18.17
C LYS A 63 -21.76 4.92 18.22
N SER A 64 -22.80 4.08 18.30
CA SER A 64 -24.18 4.55 18.45
C SER A 64 -24.50 5.10 19.85
N LEU A 65 -23.70 4.75 20.86
CA LEU A 65 -23.89 5.12 22.26
C LEU A 65 -22.88 6.16 22.75
N TYR A 66 -21.73 6.27 22.08
CA TYR A 66 -20.60 7.07 22.53
C TYR A 66 -19.78 7.58 21.35
N THR A 67 -19.49 8.88 21.35
CA THR A 67 -18.56 9.49 20.39
C THR A 67 -17.13 9.18 20.81
N ILE A 68 -16.41 8.41 19.99
CA ILE A 68 -15.00 8.10 20.23
C ILE A 68 -14.14 9.20 19.58
N PRO A 69 -13.51 10.09 20.37
CA PRO A 69 -12.63 11.11 19.78
C PRO A 69 -11.38 10.44 19.20
N VAL A 70 -10.95 10.89 18.02
CA VAL A 70 -9.64 10.51 17.47
C VAL A 70 -8.59 11.52 17.97
N PRO A 71 -7.67 11.12 18.85
CA PRO A 71 -6.63 12.02 19.34
C PRO A 71 -5.53 12.23 18.28
N GLY A 72 -4.81 13.35 18.38
CA GLY A 72 -3.78 13.74 17.40
C GLY A 72 -2.69 12.69 17.16
N PHE A 73 -2.26 11.98 18.21
CA PHE A 73 -1.25 10.92 18.09
C PHE A 73 -1.74 9.73 17.24
N ILE A 74 -3.05 9.48 17.17
CA ILE A 74 -3.64 8.44 16.30
C ILE A 74 -3.61 8.90 14.85
N LEU A 75 -3.93 10.18 14.58
CA LEU A 75 -3.78 10.75 13.24
C LEU A 75 -2.32 10.68 12.77
N GLU A 76 -1.37 10.99 13.64
CA GLU A 76 0.07 10.89 13.34
C GLU A 76 0.50 9.46 13.04
N ALA A 77 0.09 8.50 13.86
CA ALA A 77 0.37 7.08 13.63
C ALA A 77 -0.23 6.59 12.30
N ALA A 78 -1.46 6.98 12.00
CA ALA A 78 -2.14 6.65 10.74
C ALA A 78 -1.37 7.20 9.52
N ARG A 79 -0.93 8.46 9.57
CA ARG A 79 -0.12 9.06 8.50
C ARG A 79 1.22 8.36 8.36
N GLN A 80 1.88 8.00 9.46
CA GLN A 80 3.15 7.24 9.40
C GLN A 80 2.96 5.88 8.71
N LYS A 81 1.91 5.14 9.09
CA LYS A 81 1.57 3.87 8.45
C LYS A 81 1.29 4.05 6.96
N LYS A 82 0.48 5.04 6.58
CA LYS A 82 0.19 5.32 5.16
C LYS A 82 1.44 5.76 4.37
N ARG A 83 2.35 6.54 4.97
CA ARG A 83 3.64 6.88 4.36
C ARG A 83 4.53 5.65 4.16
N ALA A 84 4.49 4.67 5.05
CA ALA A 84 5.19 3.40 4.88
C ALA A 84 4.60 2.59 3.70
N GLU A 85 3.27 2.55 3.57
CA GLU A 85 2.61 1.95 2.40
C GLU A 85 3.01 2.65 1.08
N ILE A 86 3.08 3.98 1.07
CA ILE A 86 3.54 4.77 -0.09
C ILE A 86 5.02 4.45 -0.43
N ASN A 87 5.88 4.27 0.58
CA ASN A 87 7.27 3.89 0.35
C ASN A 87 7.37 2.47 -0.22
N ALA A 88 6.59 1.52 0.31
CA ALA A 88 6.54 0.15 -0.21
C ALA A 88 6.04 0.13 -1.67
N TRP A 89 5.03 0.95 -2.00
CA TRP A 89 4.58 1.13 -3.38
C TRP A 89 5.70 1.65 -4.28
N ARG A 90 6.39 2.71 -3.87
CA ARG A 90 7.54 3.25 -4.63
C ARG A 90 8.58 2.16 -4.88
N ASP A 91 8.98 1.45 -3.83
CA ASP A 91 10.01 0.41 -3.93
C ASP A 91 9.56 -0.72 -4.87
N ALA A 92 8.29 -1.08 -4.87
CA ALA A 92 7.73 -2.02 -5.84
C ALA A 92 7.77 -1.48 -7.27
N GLN A 93 7.40 -0.21 -7.50
CA GLN A 93 7.45 0.42 -8.83
C GLN A 93 8.90 0.53 -9.37
N GLU A 94 9.85 0.96 -8.53
CA GLU A 94 11.26 1.12 -8.91
C GLU A 94 11.97 -0.22 -9.21
N ASN A 95 11.44 -1.33 -8.68
CA ASN A 95 11.94 -2.67 -8.96
C ASN A 95 11.13 -3.40 -10.04
N GLY A 96 10.04 -2.79 -10.53
CA GLY A 96 9.25 -3.30 -11.63
C GLY A 96 9.94 -3.17 -12.99
N SER A 97 9.28 -3.71 -14.02
CA SER A 97 9.62 -3.51 -15.43
C SER A 97 8.47 -2.77 -16.11
N VAL A 98 8.79 -1.85 -17.00
CA VAL A 98 7.86 -1.22 -17.93
C VAL A 98 8.22 -1.64 -19.36
N ILE A 99 7.29 -1.47 -20.29
CA ILE A 99 7.55 -1.72 -21.71
C ILE A 99 7.67 -0.38 -22.42
N PHE A 100 8.68 -0.23 -23.28
CA PHE A 100 8.78 0.89 -24.22
C PHE A 100 8.92 0.39 -25.64
N THR A 101 8.66 1.26 -26.61
CA THR A 101 8.75 0.93 -28.03
C THR A 101 9.98 1.61 -28.65
N LEU A 102 10.75 0.84 -29.41
CA LEU A 102 11.88 1.34 -30.20
C LEU A 102 11.98 0.49 -31.47
N ASN A 103 12.12 1.16 -32.63
CA ASN A 103 12.29 0.53 -33.94
C ASN A 103 11.21 -0.52 -34.28
N GLY A 104 9.96 -0.27 -33.87
CA GLY A 104 8.83 -1.17 -34.13
C GLY A 104 8.69 -2.35 -33.16
N HIS A 105 9.63 -2.51 -32.22
CA HIS A 105 9.61 -3.57 -31.21
C HIS A 105 9.28 -3.03 -29.82
N ARG A 106 8.75 -3.90 -28.96
CA ARG A 106 8.43 -3.62 -27.56
C ARG A 106 9.52 -4.24 -26.69
N TRP A 107 10.14 -3.46 -25.80
CA TRP A 107 11.29 -3.91 -25.03
C TRP A 107 11.02 -3.81 -23.53
N ASP A 108 11.43 -4.84 -22.79
CA ASP A 108 11.45 -4.80 -21.33
C ASP A 108 12.42 -3.74 -20.83
N CYS A 109 11.95 -2.89 -19.93
CA CYS A 109 12.70 -1.79 -19.34
C CYS A 109 12.60 -1.84 -17.82
N GLY A 110 13.67 -2.32 -17.22
CA GLY A 110 13.81 -2.42 -15.78
C GLY A 110 15.24 -2.82 -15.42
N LYS A 111 15.54 -2.81 -14.13
CA LYS A 111 16.90 -3.11 -13.62
C LYS A 111 17.43 -4.46 -14.13
N ALA A 112 16.57 -5.48 -14.22
CA ALA A 112 16.95 -6.81 -14.71
C ALA A 112 17.34 -6.79 -16.19
N SER A 113 16.53 -6.17 -17.05
CA SER A 113 16.81 -6.06 -18.49
C SER A 113 18.07 -5.24 -18.75
N GLN A 114 18.23 -4.12 -18.06
CA GLN A 114 19.44 -3.29 -18.13
C GLN A 114 20.69 -4.07 -17.73
N THR A 115 20.63 -4.80 -16.60
CA THR A 115 21.76 -5.60 -16.10
C THR A 115 22.20 -6.67 -17.09
N ARG A 116 21.26 -7.27 -17.83
CA ARG A 116 21.57 -8.25 -18.88
C ARG A 116 22.10 -7.61 -20.16
N LEU A 117 21.57 -6.44 -20.52
CA LEU A 117 21.91 -5.74 -21.76
C LEU A 117 23.31 -5.11 -21.70
N SER A 118 23.71 -4.51 -20.58
CA SER A 118 25.01 -3.83 -20.48
C SER A 118 26.23 -4.68 -20.84
N PRO A 119 26.40 -5.94 -20.35
CA PRO A 119 27.52 -6.76 -20.80
C PRO A 119 27.42 -7.14 -22.28
N VAL A 120 26.21 -7.31 -22.83
CA VAL A 120 26.01 -7.57 -24.27
C VAL A 120 26.50 -6.39 -25.10
N VAL A 121 26.14 -5.16 -24.72
CA VAL A 121 26.57 -3.95 -25.43
C VAL A 121 28.09 -3.78 -25.34
N ALA A 122 28.70 -4.09 -24.19
CA ALA A 122 30.15 -4.06 -24.03
C ALA A 122 30.85 -5.05 -24.99
N VAL A 123 30.34 -6.27 -25.11
CA VAL A 123 30.85 -7.28 -26.06
C VAL A 123 30.61 -6.86 -27.51
N ALA A 124 29.44 -6.29 -27.83
CA ALA A 124 29.11 -5.75 -29.15
C ALA A 124 30.09 -4.67 -29.60
N LYS A 125 30.42 -3.74 -28.70
CA LYS A 125 31.40 -2.67 -28.96
C LYS A 125 32.82 -3.19 -29.19
N SER A 126 33.13 -4.39 -28.70
CA SER A 126 34.42 -5.06 -28.97
C SER A 126 34.41 -5.93 -30.23
N GLY A 127 33.28 -6.04 -30.94
CA GLY A 127 33.16 -6.86 -32.15
C GLY A 127 33.18 -8.37 -31.88
N MET A 128 32.94 -8.80 -30.63
CA MET A 128 33.05 -10.20 -30.20
C MET A 128 31.70 -10.87 -29.93
N LEU A 129 30.61 -10.35 -30.49
CA LEU A 129 29.32 -11.05 -30.40
C LEU A 129 29.39 -12.39 -31.15
N PRO A 130 28.70 -13.43 -30.65
CA PRO A 130 28.63 -14.70 -31.36
C PRO A 130 27.90 -14.52 -32.71
N PRO A 131 28.25 -15.32 -33.74
CA PRO A 131 27.51 -15.33 -35.00
C PRO A 131 26.02 -15.63 -34.79
N GLY A 132 25.14 -14.86 -35.44
CA GLY A 132 23.69 -15.02 -35.31
C GLY A 132 23.11 -14.51 -33.99
N PHE A 133 23.83 -13.65 -33.26
CA PHE A 133 23.33 -13.03 -32.05
C PHE A 133 21.99 -12.30 -32.27
N PHE A 134 21.10 -12.42 -31.29
CA PHE A 134 19.82 -11.74 -31.24
C PHE A 134 19.54 -11.26 -29.81
N TRP A 135 18.61 -10.31 -29.68
CA TRP A 135 18.01 -9.92 -28.41
C TRP A 135 16.51 -10.21 -28.46
N THR A 136 15.98 -10.89 -27.45
CA THR A 136 14.56 -11.21 -27.36
C THR A 136 13.79 -10.01 -26.83
N ASP A 137 12.77 -9.60 -27.56
CA ASP A 137 11.90 -8.48 -27.19
C ASP A 137 10.83 -8.89 -26.15
N ALA A 138 10.04 -7.93 -25.66
CA ALA A 138 9.03 -8.16 -24.62
C ALA A 138 7.87 -9.08 -25.07
N ASP A 139 7.71 -9.26 -26.39
CA ASP A 139 6.69 -10.13 -26.97
C ASP A 139 7.28 -11.53 -27.28
N ASN A 140 8.49 -11.83 -26.79
CA ASN A 140 9.26 -13.04 -27.01
C ASN A 140 9.66 -13.26 -28.47
N ILE A 141 9.93 -12.18 -29.21
CA ILE A 141 10.44 -12.25 -30.58
C ILE A 141 11.95 -12.06 -30.55
N ASP A 142 12.68 -13.00 -31.14
CA ASP A 142 14.13 -12.91 -31.29
C ASP A 142 14.47 -11.95 -32.42
N VAL A 143 15.04 -10.80 -32.08
CA VAL A 143 15.41 -9.75 -33.02
C VAL A 143 16.91 -9.81 -33.27
N PRO A 144 17.38 -10.07 -34.52
CA PRO A 144 18.78 -9.91 -34.86
C PRO A 144 19.20 -8.46 -34.65
N MET A 145 20.31 -8.23 -33.93
CA MET A 145 20.72 -6.87 -33.55
C MET A 145 22.17 -6.60 -33.94
N THR A 146 22.39 -5.44 -34.55
CA THR A 146 23.72 -4.86 -34.77
C THR A 146 24.26 -4.18 -33.50
N THR A 147 25.55 -3.86 -33.48
CA THR A 147 26.17 -3.10 -32.38
C THR A 147 25.51 -1.72 -32.19
N ASP A 148 25.14 -1.05 -33.27
CA ASP A 148 24.49 0.27 -33.22
C ASP A 148 23.07 0.16 -32.64
N GLU A 149 22.31 -0.87 -33.02
CA GLU A 149 20.96 -1.12 -32.48
C GLU A 149 21.00 -1.50 -30.99
N LEU A 150 21.97 -2.30 -30.56
CA LEU A 150 22.15 -2.61 -29.13
C LEU A 150 22.53 -1.36 -28.32
N THR A 151 23.38 -0.51 -28.87
CA THR A 151 23.75 0.76 -28.24
C THR A 151 22.56 1.71 -28.15
N ALA A 152 21.74 1.79 -29.20
CA ALA A 152 20.51 2.56 -29.22
C ALA A 152 19.47 2.01 -28.21
N LEU A 153 19.34 0.68 -28.12
CA LEU A 153 18.47 0.03 -27.16
C LEU A 153 18.87 0.34 -25.71
N GLU A 154 20.17 0.25 -25.38
CA GLU A 154 20.68 0.58 -24.04
C GLU A 154 20.43 2.04 -23.68
N ALA A 155 20.72 2.97 -24.59
CA ALA A 155 20.49 4.40 -24.38
C ALA A 155 18.99 4.70 -24.18
N ALA A 156 18.12 4.13 -25.02
CA ALA A 156 16.68 4.31 -24.91
C ALA A 156 16.13 3.69 -23.62
N MET A 157 16.62 2.52 -23.21
CA MET A 157 16.24 1.89 -21.95
C MET A 157 16.64 2.76 -20.76
N GLN A 158 17.89 3.26 -20.72
CA GLN A 158 18.35 4.17 -19.67
C GLN A 158 17.50 5.43 -19.60
N GLN A 159 17.18 6.05 -20.74
CA GLN A 159 16.31 7.23 -20.79
C GLN A 159 14.91 6.94 -20.24
N ASN A 160 14.30 5.82 -20.64
CA ASN A 160 12.98 5.43 -20.15
C ASN A 160 12.99 5.10 -18.66
N MET A 161 14.04 4.44 -18.16
CA MET A 161 14.21 4.18 -16.72
C MET A 161 14.28 5.48 -15.91
N VAL A 162 15.02 6.48 -16.39
CA VAL A 162 15.11 7.80 -15.73
C VAL A 162 13.74 8.50 -15.72
N LEU A 163 13.05 8.53 -16.86
CA LEU A 163 11.72 9.13 -16.95
C LEU A 163 10.71 8.43 -16.03
N GLN A 164 10.74 7.11 -15.99
CA GLN A 164 9.86 6.34 -15.12
C GLN A 164 10.17 6.56 -13.64
N GLY A 165 11.46 6.54 -13.27
CA GLY A 165 11.90 6.86 -11.90
C GLY A 165 11.45 8.25 -11.46
N PHE A 166 11.54 9.25 -12.34
CA PHE A 166 11.07 10.61 -12.05
C PHE A 166 9.56 10.65 -11.77
N LYS A 167 8.74 10.02 -12.62
CA LYS A 167 7.28 9.93 -12.40
C LYS A 167 6.93 9.26 -11.08
N ILE A 168 7.63 8.17 -10.73
CA ILE A 168 7.44 7.46 -9.47
C ILE A 168 7.75 8.38 -8.28
N HIS A 169 8.84 9.13 -8.34
CA HIS A 169 9.21 10.10 -7.31
C HIS A 169 8.19 11.24 -7.17
N GLU A 170 7.74 11.82 -8.28
CA GLU A 170 6.72 12.87 -8.26
C GLU A 170 5.41 12.36 -7.63
N ARG A 171 4.95 11.17 -8.05
CA ARG A 171 3.74 10.58 -7.49
C ARG A 171 3.90 10.25 -6.01
N GLN A 172 5.03 9.67 -5.60
CA GLN A 172 5.32 9.40 -4.19
C GLN A 172 5.21 10.69 -3.35
N ARG A 173 5.82 11.78 -3.83
CA ARG A 173 5.79 13.07 -3.15
C ARG A 173 4.36 13.61 -3.05
N GLN A 174 3.62 13.59 -4.16
CA GLN A 174 2.22 14.00 -4.19
C GLN A 174 1.39 13.23 -3.16
N MET A 175 1.47 11.89 -3.14
CA MET A 175 0.70 11.07 -2.20
C MET A 175 1.02 11.42 -0.74
N LYS A 176 2.30 11.67 -0.41
CA LYS A 176 2.69 12.08 0.94
C LYS A 176 2.12 13.46 1.30
N GLU A 177 2.18 14.41 0.39
CA GLU A 177 1.60 15.75 0.60
C GLU A 177 0.08 15.72 0.75
N GLU A 178 -0.61 14.81 0.05
CA GLU A 178 -2.06 14.60 0.18
C GLU A 178 -2.42 14.00 1.55
N VAL A 179 -1.74 12.92 1.97
CA VAL A 179 -1.93 12.28 3.28
C VAL A 179 -1.67 13.26 4.44
N ASP A 180 -0.69 14.15 4.27
CA ASP A 180 -0.31 15.13 5.29
C ASP A 180 -1.40 16.19 5.54
N LYS A 181 -2.25 16.45 4.55
CA LYS A 181 -3.34 17.43 4.63
C LYS A 181 -4.60 16.87 5.30
N PHE A 182 -4.75 15.55 5.40
CA PHE A 182 -5.94 14.98 6.01
C PHE A 182 -5.98 15.21 7.52
N THR A 183 -7.14 15.64 8.00
CA THR A 183 -7.48 15.76 9.42
C THR A 183 -8.43 14.66 9.89
N ASP A 184 -9.07 13.96 8.94
CA ASP A 184 -9.96 12.83 9.19
C ASP A 184 -9.17 11.51 9.17
N TYR A 185 -9.36 10.71 10.22
CA TYR A 185 -8.68 9.42 10.39
C TYR A 185 -9.06 8.38 9.33
N LYS A 186 -10.35 8.30 8.98
CA LYS A 186 -10.85 7.39 7.96
C LYS A 186 -10.32 7.81 6.59
N ALA A 187 -10.26 9.11 6.30
CA ALA A 187 -9.66 9.60 5.04
C ALA A 187 -8.18 9.21 4.91
N ILE A 188 -7.40 9.24 6.00
CA ILE A 188 -6.01 8.76 6.00
C ILE A 188 -5.95 7.26 5.71
N LYS A 189 -6.77 6.45 6.39
CA LYS A 189 -6.77 4.99 6.24
C LYS A 189 -7.19 4.55 4.83
N ASP A 190 -8.24 5.18 4.30
CA ASP A 190 -8.86 4.82 3.04
C ASP A 190 -8.14 5.45 1.82
N TYR A 191 -7.10 6.26 2.05
CA TYR A 191 -6.31 6.83 0.96
C TYR A 191 -5.70 5.72 0.07
N ALA A 192 -6.04 5.79 -1.22
CA ALA A 192 -5.62 4.85 -2.23
C ALA A 192 -4.16 5.10 -2.65
N VAL A 193 -3.28 4.15 -2.33
CA VAL A 193 -1.87 4.18 -2.72
C VAL A 193 -1.72 3.59 -4.11
N GLY A 194 -1.22 4.37 -5.06
CA GLY A 194 -1.09 3.91 -6.44
C GLY A 194 -0.95 5.05 -7.43
N TRP A 195 -0.88 4.69 -8.71
CA TRP A 195 -1.13 5.63 -9.79
C TRP A 195 -2.57 6.16 -9.72
N PRO A 196 -2.83 7.41 -10.14
CA PRO A 196 -4.21 7.87 -10.29
C PRO A 196 -4.93 7.04 -11.36
N GLU A 197 -6.23 6.78 -11.15
CA GLU A 197 -7.12 6.20 -12.16
C GLU A 197 -7.38 7.17 -13.33
#